data_AF-A0A8B6DN25-F1
#
_entry.id   AF-A0A8B6DN25-F1
#
_cell.length_a   1.000
_cell.length_b   1.000
_cell.length_c   1.000
_cell.angle_alpha   90.00
_cell.angle_beta   90.00
_cell.angle_gamma   90.00
#
_symmetry.space_group_name_H-M   'P 1'
#
loop_
_entity.id
_entity.type
_entity.pdbx_description
1 polymer ?
#
loop_
_entity_poly.entity_id
_entity_poly.type
_entity_poly.pdbx_seq_one_letter_code
_entity_poly.pdbx_strand_id
1 'polypeptide(L)'
;MATTWKDFLDQTEKPDKFDEKSKEIIEFVKFQLRSKRNIVLVTSGGTTVPLESKTVRFLDNFSVGTRGALSTEYFLKRGYAVIFLTRNRGLRPFLRHVPKTNILDLLTITDNKDVKVKPEYEQKILKVLQTYQGIKNENLLLTVEFQTLSDYLQLLKACSFALQPAGNQAVLYLAAAVSDFYIPKDLMGPGRGRKKNIDKDKDLNPEEREKPYACEVCNARYKTRPGLSYHYNHFHNGIIDDQELSQSPKPQRSTRNSSGPKSNMSIDDKISANNYCDFCLGDSTENKKTEMPEDLVSCSDCGRSGHPTCLQFTQNMIVSVKKYPWQCIECKSCGLCGTSDNDDQLLFCDDCDRGYHMYCLNPPLTTPPEGNWSCHLCIEEFHGGKKPEGMN
;
A
#
# COMPACT_ATOMS: atom_id res chain seq x y z
N MET A 1 -24.95 -7.53 -18.33
CA MET A 1 -26.29 -7.71 -17.70
C MET A 1 -26.40 -6.72 -16.56
N ALA A 2 -27.51 -6.01 -16.42
CA ALA A 2 -27.69 -5.06 -15.33
C ALA A 2 -27.77 -5.82 -13.99
N THR A 3 -26.64 -5.96 -13.31
CA THR A 3 -26.53 -6.51 -11.96
C THR A 3 -27.23 -5.55 -11.01
N THR A 4 -28.27 -6.02 -10.31
CA THR A 4 -28.94 -5.16 -9.32
C THR A 4 -28.03 -4.96 -8.11
N TRP A 5 -28.24 -3.89 -7.34
CA TRP A 5 -27.48 -3.65 -6.11
C TRP A 5 -27.64 -4.80 -5.09
N LYS A 6 -28.74 -5.56 -5.17
CA LYS A 6 -28.98 -6.75 -4.34
C LYS A 6 -28.01 -7.87 -4.71
N ASP A 7 -27.88 -8.15 -6.01
CA ASP A 7 -26.96 -9.17 -6.53
C ASP A 7 -25.51 -8.83 -6.14
N PHE A 8 -25.14 -7.55 -6.23
CA PHE A 8 -23.83 -7.07 -5.78
C PHE A 8 -23.58 -7.33 -4.29
N LEU A 9 -24.53 -6.97 -3.42
CA LEU A 9 -24.40 -7.20 -1.97
C LEU A 9 -24.43 -8.68 -1.59
N ASP A 10 -25.14 -9.53 -2.33
CA ASP A 10 -25.20 -10.96 -2.05
C ASP A 10 -23.91 -11.69 -2.49
N GLN A 11 -23.20 -11.16 -3.47
CA GLN A 11 -21.89 -11.65 -3.92
C GLN A 11 -20.72 -11.10 -3.09
N THR A 12 -20.95 -10.06 -2.29
CA THR A 12 -19.94 -9.43 -1.43
C THR A 12 -19.56 -10.37 -0.28
N GLU A 13 -18.26 -10.49 0.03
CA GLU A 13 -17.79 -11.41 1.06
C GLU A 13 -18.19 -10.97 2.47
N LYS A 14 -18.60 -11.96 3.28
CA LYS A 14 -18.92 -11.75 4.67
C LYS A 14 -17.63 -11.64 5.50
N PRO A 15 -17.53 -10.70 6.43
CA PRO A 15 -16.37 -10.58 7.31
C PRO A 15 -16.24 -11.81 8.22
N ASP A 16 -15.06 -11.99 8.80
CA ASP A 16 -14.84 -12.99 9.85
C ASP A 16 -15.85 -12.81 10.99
N LYS A 17 -16.38 -13.94 11.46
CA LYS A 17 -17.39 -14.01 12.54
C LYS A 17 -18.65 -13.19 12.24
N PHE A 18 -19.02 -13.02 10.97
CA PHE A 18 -20.20 -12.25 10.58
C PHE A 18 -21.50 -12.71 11.27
N ASP A 19 -21.71 -14.02 11.39
CA ASP A 19 -22.93 -14.56 11.99
C ASP A 19 -23.00 -14.29 13.50
N GLU A 20 -21.85 -14.33 14.20
CA GLU A 20 -21.74 -13.95 15.61
C GLU A 20 -22.04 -12.45 15.79
N LYS A 21 -21.36 -11.59 15.03
CA LYS A 21 -21.60 -10.14 15.02
C LYS A 21 -23.07 -9.80 14.71
N SER A 22 -23.67 -10.49 13.73
CA SER A 22 -25.07 -10.28 13.34
C SER A 22 -26.03 -10.66 14.47
N LYS A 23 -25.77 -11.75 15.19
CA LYS A 23 -26.54 -12.13 16.37
C LYS A 23 -26.44 -11.08 17.47
N GLU A 24 -25.23 -10.63 17.79
CA GLU A 24 -25.01 -9.56 18.79
C GLU A 24 -25.76 -8.27 18.44
N ILE A 25 -25.73 -7.85 17.18
CA ILE A 25 -26.46 -6.68 16.68
C ILE A 25 -27.97 -6.86 16.90
N ILE A 26 -28.53 -8.02 16.52
CA ILE A 26 -29.95 -8.31 16.67
C ILE A 26 -30.36 -8.32 18.15
N GLU A 27 -29.57 -8.96 19.01
CA GLU A 27 -29.83 -9.03 20.44
C GLU A 27 -29.77 -7.65 21.10
N PHE A 28 -28.78 -6.84 20.73
CA PHE A 28 -28.68 -5.46 21.18
C PHE A 28 -29.93 -4.65 20.79
N VAL A 29 -30.36 -4.70 19.52
CA VAL A 29 -31.56 -3.97 19.09
C VAL A 29 -32.80 -4.46 19.84
N LYS A 30 -33.00 -5.77 19.97
CA LYS A 30 -34.13 -6.35 20.72
C LYS A 30 -34.14 -5.88 22.17
N PHE A 31 -32.99 -5.84 22.83
CA PHE A 31 -32.85 -5.36 24.20
C PHE A 31 -33.25 -3.88 24.32
N GLN A 32 -32.79 -3.03 23.39
CA GLN A 32 -33.09 -1.60 23.42
C GLN A 32 -34.55 -1.27 23.08
N LEU A 33 -35.18 -2.04 22.19
CA LEU A 33 -36.61 -1.91 21.89
C LEU A 33 -37.49 -2.27 23.09
N ARG A 34 -37.14 -3.31 23.85
CA ARG A 34 -37.84 -3.65 25.12
C ARG A 34 -37.75 -2.50 26.13
N SER A 35 -36.61 -1.81 26.14
CA SER A 35 -36.36 -0.62 26.97
C SER A 35 -36.95 0.67 26.40
N LYS A 36 -37.71 0.62 25.28
CA LYS A 36 -38.33 1.76 24.58
C LYS A 36 -37.34 2.89 24.24
N ARG A 37 -36.08 2.53 23.97
CA ARG A 37 -35.00 3.50 23.74
C ARG A 37 -34.81 3.76 22.24
N ASN A 38 -34.53 5.01 21.88
CA ASN A 38 -34.14 5.34 20.52
C ASN A 38 -32.74 4.79 20.22
N ILE A 39 -32.55 4.30 18.99
CA ILE A 39 -31.34 3.61 18.57
C ILE A 39 -30.71 4.39 17.41
N VAL A 40 -29.40 4.56 17.43
CA VAL A 40 -28.67 5.15 16.31
C VAL A 40 -27.56 4.23 15.84
N LEU A 41 -27.48 4.01 14.54
CA LEU A 41 -26.32 3.44 13.88
C LEU A 41 -25.38 4.58 13.49
N VAL A 42 -24.18 4.59 14.06
CA VAL A 42 -23.11 5.52 13.69
C VAL A 42 -22.05 4.74 12.93
N THR A 43 -21.77 5.13 11.69
CA THR A 43 -20.61 4.61 10.94
C THR A 43 -19.42 5.56 11.06
N SER A 44 -18.20 5.02 11.23
CA SER A 44 -17.00 5.82 11.50
C SER A 44 -15.72 5.20 10.92
N GLY A 45 -14.80 6.05 10.48
CA GLY A 45 -13.52 5.63 9.90
C GLY A 45 -13.59 5.33 8.39
N GLY A 46 -12.44 4.99 7.83
CA GLY A 46 -12.28 4.69 6.40
C GLY A 46 -12.46 3.21 6.06
N THR A 47 -12.98 2.91 4.87
CA THR A 47 -12.91 1.56 4.30
C THR A 47 -11.63 1.36 3.52
N THR A 48 -11.13 0.12 3.48
CA THR A 48 -10.07 -0.27 2.56
C THR A 48 -10.59 -1.18 1.44
N VAL A 49 -9.99 -1.07 0.26
CA VAL A 49 -10.27 -1.97 -0.87
C VAL A 49 -9.00 -2.76 -1.16
N PRO A 50 -9.00 -4.08 -0.93
CA PRO A 50 -7.91 -4.95 -1.35
C PRO A 50 -7.63 -4.83 -2.84
N LEU A 51 -6.36 -4.73 -3.22
CA LEU A 51 -5.96 -4.82 -4.62
C LEU A 51 -5.74 -6.28 -5.05
N GLU A 52 -5.53 -7.17 -4.09
CA GLU A 52 -5.31 -8.60 -4.30
C GLU A 52 -6.03 -9.46 -3.25
N SER A 53 -6.36 -10.70 -3.63
CA SER A 53 -7.05 -11.67 -2.76
C SER A 53 -6.25 -12.06 -1.50
N LYS A 54 -4.92 -12.15 -1.60
CA LYS A 54 -4.03 -12.14 -0.43
C LYS A 54 -3.51 -10.73 -0.23
N THR A 55 -4.27 -9.97 0.53
CA THR A 55 -4.13 -8.52 0.63
C THR A 55 -2.83 -8.13 1.33
N VAL A 56 -1.92 -7.52 0.56
CA VAL A 56 -0.76 -6.78 1.08
C VAL A 56 -0.93 -5.29 0.79
N ARG A 57 -1.51 -4.95 -0.37
CA ARG A 57 -1.80 -3.59 -0.78
C ARG A 57 -3.31 -3.37 -0.82
N PHE A 58 -3.71 -2.16 -0.47
CA PHE A 58 -5.10 -1.75 -0.47
C PHE A 58 -5.21 -0.26 -0.77
N LEU A 59 -6.31 0.14 -1.41
CA LEU A 59 -6.74 1.53 -1.46
C LEU A 59 -7.39 1.86 -0.11
N ASP A 60 -7.05 3.02 0.48
CA ASP A 60 -7.58 3.45 1.78
C ASP A 60 -8.29 4.80 1.64
N ASN A 61 -9.56 4.86 2.02
CA ASN A 61 -10.29 6.12 2.15
C ASN A 61 -9.98 6.72 3.53
N PHE A 62 -9.01 7.65 3.58
CA PHE A 62 -8.50 8.17 4.83
C PHE A 62 -9.60 8.82 5.71
N SER A 63 -9.80 8.25 6.90
CA SER A 63 -10.62 8.86 7.96
C SER A 63 -10.22 8.29 9.32
N VAL A 64 -9.78 9.18 10.21
CA VAL A 64 -9.39 8.86 11.60
C VAL A 64 -10.60 8.45 12.45
N GLY A 65 -11.82 8.84 12.05
CA GLY A 65 -13.06 8.54 12.78
C GLY A 65 -13.47 9.58 13.83
N THR A 66 -12.86 10.77 13.85
CA THR A 66 -13.15 11.84 14.82
C THR A 66 -14.62 12.23 14.88
N ARG A 67 -15.26 12.45 13.72
CA ARG A 67 -16.68 12.83 13.65
C ARG A 67 -17.59 11.74 14.22
N GLY A 68 -17.37 10.49 13.85
CA GLY A 68 -18.17 9.36 14.34
C GLY A 68 -18.02 9.17 15.85
N ALA A 69 -16.78 9.14 16.36
CA ALA A 69 -16.52 9.00 17.79
C ALA A 69 -17.16 10.14 18.63
N LEU A 70 -17.02 11.39 18.18
CA LEU A 70 -17.65 12.56 18.81
C LEU A 70 -19.18 12.47 18.81
N SER A 71 -19.76 12.11 17.67
CA SER A 71 -21.21 12.04 17.50
C SER A 71 -21.80 10.95 18.40
N THR A 72 -21.12 9.80 18.53
CA THR A 72 -21.51 8.72 19.44
C THR A 72 -21.60 9.19 20.89
N GLU A 73 -20.60 9.93 21.39
CA GLU A 73 -20.66 10.49 22.75
C GLU A 73 -21.86 11.44 22.93
N TYR A 74 -22.17 12.22 21.89
CA TYR A 74 -23.29 13.15 21.91
C TYR A 74 -24.65 12.43 21.93
N PHE A 75 -24.80 11.37 21.14
CA PHE A 75 -26.00 10.52 21.13
C PHE A 75 -26.21 9.81 22.47
N LEU A 76 -25.15 9.21 23.02
CA LEU A 76 -25.19 8.55 24.34
C LEU A 76 -25.60 9.55 25.43
N LYS A 77 -25.04 10.78 25.41
CA LYS A 77 -25.42 11.84 26.34
C LYS A 77 -26.89 12.25 26.22
N ARG A 78 -27.51 12.12 25.04
CA ARG A 78 -28.94 12.36 24.81
C ARG A 78 -29.83 11.14 25.07
N GLY A 79 -29.27 10.06 25.64
CA GLY A 79 -30.02 8.87 26.03
C GLY A 79 -30.25 7.84 24.93
N TYR A 80 -29.66 8.02 23.74
CA TYR A 80 -29.74 7.02 22.66
C TYR A 80 -28.90 5.79 23.02
N ALA A 81 -29.33 4.62 22.54
CA ALA A 81 -28.44 3.48 22.38
C ALA A 81 -27.72 3.57 21.03
N VAL A 82 -26.43 3.24 21.00
CA VAL A 82 -25.60 3.42 19.82
C VAL A 82 -25.02 2.08 19.36
N ILE A 83 -25.23 1.76 18.09
CA ILE A 83 -24.41 0.79 17.35
C ILE A 83 -23.31 1.58 16.67
N PHE A 84 -22.07 1.41 17.13
CA PHE A 84 -20.90 2.10 16.59
C PHE A 84 -20.15 1.17 15.64
N LEU A 85 -20.46 1.27 14.35
CA LEU A 85 -19.80 0.53 13.27
C LEU A 85 -18.53 1.30 12.86
N THR A 86 -17.35 0.83 13.25
CA THR A 86 -16.10 1.57 13.10
C THR A 86 -15.00 0.78 12.42
N ARG A 87 -14.10 1.48 11.72
CA ARG A 87 -12.86 0.89 11.22
C ARG A 87 -12.05 0.28 12.38
N ASN A 88 -11.49 -0.91 12.17
CA ASN A 88 -10.53 -1.54 13.08
C ASN A 88 -9.38 -0.55 13.38
N ARG A 89 -9.03 -0.41 14.67
CA ARG A 89 -8.07 0.59 15.18
C ARG A 89 -8.45 2.06 14.92
N GLY A 90 -9.69 2.34 14.52
CA GLY A 90 -10.22 3.69 14.41
C GLY A 90 -10.40 4.36 15.78
N LEU A 91 -10.55 5.68 15.79
CA LEU A 91 -10.78 6.42 17.02
C LEU A 91 -12.10 5.99 17.69
N ARG A 92 -12.04 5.65 18.99
CA ARG A 92 -13.21 5.23 19.76
C ARG A 92 -13.78 6.36 20.62
N PRO A 93 -15.10 6.34 20.89
CA PRO A 93 -15.73 7.19 21.90
C PRO A 93 -15.00 7.06 23.24
N PHE A 94 -14.90 8.16 23.99
CA PHE A 94 -14.26 8.27 25.30
C PHE A 94 -12.73 8.14 25.31
N LEU A 95 -12.14 7.23 24.52
CA LEU A 95 -10.68 7.08 24.40
C LEU A 95 -10.00 8.32 23.83
N ARG A 96 -10.71 9.15 23.05
CA ARG A 96 -10.17 10.44 22.55
C ARG A 96 -9.80 11.45 23.64
N HIS A 97 -10.33 11.30 24.86
CA HIS A 97 -10.02 12.18 25.99
C HIS A 97 -8.74 11.78 26.70
N VAL A 98 -8.30 10.55 26.48
CA VAL A 98 -7.02 10.01 26.91
C VAL A 98 -5.95 10.58 25.97
N PRO A 99 -4.85 11.17 26.50
CA PRO A 99 -3.75 11.64 25.67
C PRO A 99 -3.30 10.58 24.66
N LYS A 100 -2.99 11.00 23.42
CA LYS A 100 -2.58 10.11 22.32
C LYS A 100 -1.20 9.45 22.53
N THR A 101 -0.57 9.70 23.67
CA THR A 101 0.70 9.12 24.09
C THR A 101 0.51 7.68 24.59
N ASN A 102 1.60 7.02 24.99
CA ASN A 102 1.53 5.68 25.55
C ASN A 102 0.66 5.71 26.81
N ILE A 103 -0.28 4.75 26.97
CA ILE A 103 -1.14 4.66 28.16
C ILE A 103 -0.32 4.59 29.45
N LEU A 104 0.88 4.02 29.39
CA LEU A 104 1.80 3.93 30.52
C LEU A 104 2.24 5.32 31.03
N ASP A 105 2.24 6.34 30.18
CA ASP A 105 2.60 7.72 30.56
C ASP A 105 1.56 8.35 31.49
N LEU A 106 0.35 7.79 31.55
CA LEU A 106 -0.74 8.24 32.40
C LEU A 106 -0.73 7.60 33.79
N LEU A 107 0.09 6.55 33.95
CA LEU A 107 0.13 5.74 35.14
C LEU A 107 1.33 6.11 36.00
N THR A 108 1.19 5.91 37.30
CA THR A 108 2.26 6.02 38.29
C THR A 108 2.18 4.83 39.23
N ILE A 109 3.33 4.37 39.68
CA ILE A 109 3.42 3.33 40.72
C ILE A 109 3.51 4.05 42.06
N THR A 110 2.67 3.63 43.02
CA THR A 110 2.71 4.13 44.39
C THR A 110 3.71 3.35 45.24
N ASP A 111 4.05 3.87 46.42
CA ASP A 111 4.97 3.19 47.36
C ASP A 111 4.50 1.78 47.75
N ASN A 112 3.17 1.55 47.73
CA ASN A 112 2.55 0.24 47.99
C ASN A 112 2.57 -0.71 46.79
N LYS A 113 3.25 -0.35 45.69
CA LYS A 113 3.26 -1.06 44.40
C LYS A 113 1.89 -1.11 43.70
N ASP A 114 0.94 -0.27 44.10
CA ASP A 114 -0.32 -0.11 43.37
C ASP A 114 -0.13 0.82 42.18
N VAL A 115 -0.83 0.54 41.07
CA VAL A 115 -0.86 1.38 39.88
C VAL A 115 -2.01 2.38 39.99
N LYS A 116 -1.69 3.68 39.89
CA LYS A 116 -2.68 4.78 39.89
C LYS A 116 -2.52 5.67 38.66
N VAL A 117 -3.56 6.43 38.35
CA VAL A 117 -3.48 7.51 37.34
C VAL A 117 -2.71 8.68 37.95
N LYS A 118 -1.84 9.34 37.18
CA LYS A 118 -1.13 10.54 37.63
C LYS A 118 -2.13 11.63 38.08
N PRO A 119 -1.85 12.38 39.16
CA PRO A 119 -2.78 13.39 39.70
C PRO A 119 -3.26 14.42 38.67
N GLU A 120 -2.40 14.79 37.72
CA GLU A 120 -2.70 15.75 36.64
C GLU A 120 -3.80 15.28 35.67
N TYR A 121 -4.01 13.96 35.54
CA TYR A 121 -5.05 13.38 34.67
C TYR A 121 -6.25 12.81 35.45
N GLU A 122 -6.13 12.66 36.77
CA GLU A 122 -7.07 11.93 37.62
C GLU A 122 -8.51 12.43 37.46
N GLN A 123 -8.75 13.74 37.62
CA GLN A 123 -10.11 14.30 37.53
C GLN A 123 -10.73 14.09 36.14
N LYS A 124 -9.95 14.24 35.08
CA LYS A 124 -10.42 14.08 33.70
C LYS A 124 -10.77 12.62 33.42
N ILE A 125 -9.88 11.70 33.78
CA ILE A 125 -10.07 10.26 33.59
C ILE A 125 -11.23 9.75 34.43
N LEU A 126 -11.36 10.19 35.70
CA LEU A 126 -12.45 9.80 36.58
C LEU A 126 -13.81 10.10 35.96
N LYS A 127 -14.01 11.33 35.46
CA LYS A 127 -15.27 11.75 34.81
C LYS A 127 -15.59 10.90 33.58
N VAL A 128 -14.57 10.64 32.74
CA VAL A 128 -14.73 9.83 31.52
C VAL A 128 -15.05 8.38 31.88
N LEU A 129 -14.35 7.82 32.87
CA LEU A 129 -14.52 6.44 33.31
C LEU A 129 -15.90 6.20 33.93
N GLN A 130 -16.37 7.10 34.80
CA GLN A 130 -17.72 7.04 35.38
C GLN A 130 -18.79 7.02 34.29
N THR A 131 -18.65 7.90 33.30
CA THR A 131 -19.57 7.98 32.16
C THR A 131 -19.55 6.68 31.36
N TYR A 132 -18.36 6.17 31.03
CA TYR A 132 -18.18 4.93 30.28
C TYR A 132 -18.73 3.69 31.02
N GLN A 133 -18.50 3.61 32.34
CA GLN A 133 -19.04 2.54 33.18
C GLN A 133 -20.57 2.55 33.22
N GLY A 134 -21.18 3.73 33.35
CA GLY A 134 -22.65 3.87 33.27
C GLY A 134 -23.20 3.34 31.93
N ILE A 135 -22.58 3.74 30.82
CA ILE A 135 -22.93 3.28 29.47
C ILE A 135 -22.80 1.76 29.33
N LYS A 136 -21.74 1.17 29.90
CA LYS A 136 -21.51 -0.28 29.85
C LYS A 136 -22.53 -1.03 30.70
N ASN A 137 -22.84 -0.55 31.89
CA ASN A 137 -23.80 -1.17 32.80
C ASN A 137 -25.22 -1.16 32.24
N GLU A 138 -25.61 -0.08 31.56
CA GLU A 138 -26.89 0.02 30.86
C GLU A 138 -26.87 -0.63 29.45
N ASN A 139 -25.74 -1.20 29.04
CA ASN A 139 -25.53 -1.82 27.73
C ASN A 139 -25.93 -0.90 26.56
N LEU A 140 -25.51 0.38 26.59
CA LEU A 140 -25.95 1.41 25.63
C LEU A 140 -25.08 1.53 24.37
N LEU A 141 -23.91 0.91 24.35
CA LEU A 141 -22.95 1.02 23.26
C LEU A 141 -22.52 -0.36 22.80
N LEU A 142 -22.91 -0.73 21.58
CA LEU A 142 -22.37 -1.88 20.87
C LEU A 142 -21.33 -1.40 19.86
N THR A 143 -20.10 -1.89 19.94
CA THR A 143 -19.05 -1.56 18.96
C THR A 143 -18.87 -2.73 18.00
N VAL A 144 -18.96 -2.45 16.70
CA VAL A 144 -18.80 -3.44 15.63
C VAL A 144 -17.69 -2.98 14.70
N GLU A 145 -16.74 -3.86 14.41
CA GLU A 145 -15.53 -3.50 13.67
C GLU A 145 -15.56 -4.04 12.23
N PHE A 146 -15.16 -3.17 11.31
CA PHE A 146 -14.91 -3.47 9.90
C PHE A 146 -13.50 -3.03 9.50
N GLN A 147 -12.98 -3.57 8.41
CA GLN A 147 -11.73 -3.09 7.82
C GLN A 147 -11.90 -2.79 6.34
N THR A 148 -12.42 -3.76 5.60
CA THR A 148 -12.61 -3.63 4.15
C THR A 148 -13.95 -3.01 3.79
N LEU A 149 -14.11 -2.59 2.53
CA LEU A 149 -15.39 -2.20 1.96
C LEU A 149 -16.42 -3.34 2.05
N SER A 150 -15.98 -4.59 1.83
CA SER A 150 -16.83 -5.78 1.90
C SER A 150 -17.43 -5.96 3.31
N ASP A 151 -16.58 -5.85 4.33
CA ASP A 151 -16.98 -5.92 5.74
C ASP A 151 -18.02 -4.83 6.04
N TYR A 152 -17.72 -3.60 5.64
CA TYR A 152 -18.56 -2.44 5.87
C TYR A 152 -19.95 -2.63 5.27
N LEU A 153 -20.04 -3.06 4.01
CA LEU A 153 -21.30 -3.24 3.31
C LEU A 153 -22.15 -4.36 3.94
N GLN A 154 -21.54 -5.50 4.28
CA GLN A 154 -22.27 -6.61 4.93
C GLN A 154 -22.75 -6.24 6.33
N LEU A 155 -21.91 -5.58 7.13
CA LEU A 155 -22.27 -5.17 8.49
C LEU A 155 -23.30 -4.02 8.47
N LEU A 156 -23.19 -3.08 7.54
CA LEU A 156 -24.20 -2.03 7.34
C LEU A 156 -25.56 -2.64 6.95
N LYS A 157 -25.57 -3.65 6.06
CA LYS A 157 -26.76 -4.41 5.70
C LYS A 157 -27.36 -5.10 6.94
N ALA A 158 -26.55 -5.81 7.72
CA ALA A 158 -26.98 -6.48 8.94
C ALA A 158 -27.57 -5.50 9.98
N CYS A 159 -26.90 -4.38 10.24
CA CYS A 159 -27.41 -3.33 11.12
C CYS A 159 -28.73 -2.75 10.62
N SER A 160 -28.84 -2.49 9.32
CA SER A 160 -30.05 -1.91 8.72
C SER A 160 -31.25 -2.85 8.84
N PHE A 161 -31.05 -4.16 8.60
CA PHE A 161 -32.09 -5.17 8.81
C PHE A 161 -32.47 -5.32 10.29
N ALA A 162 -31.48 -5.35 11.18
CA ALA A 162 -31.73 -5.46 12.61
C ALA A 162 -32.52 -4.26 13.15
N LEU A 163 -32.32 -3.07 12.59
CA LEU A 163 -33.02 -1.83 12.97
C LEU A 163 -34.41 -1.70 12.35
N GLN A 164 -34.79 -2.52 11.37
CA GLN A 164 -36.09 -2.43 10.71
C GLN A 164 -37.29 -2.43 11.69
N PRO A 165 -37.31 -3.26 12.77
CA PRO A 165 -38.41 -3.23 13.75
C PRO A 165 -38.48 -1.95 14.59
N ALA A 166 -37.41 -1.15 14.65
CA ALA A 166 -37.37 0.10 15.40
C ALA A 166 -38.10 1.24 14.69
N GLY A 167 -38.35 1.15 13.38
CA GLY A 167 -39.09 2.14 12.61
C GLY A 167 -38.55 3.57 12.80
N ASN A 168 -39.43 4.48 13.26
CA ASN A 168 -39.09 5.89 13.51
C ASN A 168 -38.19 6.13 14.73
N GLN A 169 -37.91 5.11 15.55
CA GLN A 169 -37.00 5.19 16.68
C GLN A 169 -35.54 4.95 16.27
N ALA A 170 -35.29 4.54 15.02
CA ALA A 170 -33.95 4.34 14.48
C ALA A 170 -33.45 5.56 13.70
N VAL A 171 -32.18 5.90 13.90
CA VAL A 171 -31.45 6.91 13.11
C VAL A 171 -30.23 6.25 12.48
N LEU A 172 -29.97 6.55 11.21
CA LEU A 172 -28.73 6.17 10.53
C LEU A 172 -27.86 7.43 10.36
N TYR A 173 -26.74 7.46 11.07
CA TYR A 173 -25.74 8.52 10.99
C TYR A 173 -24.48 7.98 10.28
N LEU A 174 -24.47 8.09 8.95
CA LEU A 174 -23.47 7.45 8.10
C LEU A 174 -22.25 8.37 7.87
N ALA A 175 -21.30 8.37 8.80
CA ALA A 175 -20.12 9.25 8.78
C ALA A 175 -18.80 8.57 8.37
N ALA A 176 -18.84 7.29 7.99
CA ALA A 176 -17.69 6.58 7.44
C ALA A 176 -17.26 7.14 6.06
N ALA A 177 -15.95 7.11 5.79
CA ALA A 177 -15.42 7.40 4.47
C ALA A 177 -15.39 6.09 3.67
N VAL A 178 -16.46 5.88 2.89
CA VAL A 178 -16.66 4.66 2.10
C VAL A 178 -15.98 4.82 0.75
N SER A 179 -15.32 3.77 0.27
CA SER A 179 -14.66 3.76 -1.04
C SER A 179 -15.67 3.83 -2.18
N ASP A 180 -15.48 4.80 -3.08
CA ASP A 180 -16.34 5.01 -4.26
C ASP A 180 -16.10 3.95 -5.35
N PHE A 181 -14.89 3.38 -5.36
CA PHE A 181 -14.46 2.38 -6.33
C PHE A 181 -14.03 1.10 -5.61
N TYR A 182 -14.24 -0.05 -6.26
CA TYR A 182 -13.80 -1.35 -5.77
C TYR A 182 -13.30 -2.21 -6.94
N ILE A 183 -12.55 -3.26 -6.62
CA ILE A 183 -12.12 -4.25 -7.60
C ILE A 183 -12.97 -5.51 -7.42
N PRO A 184 -13.75 -5.94 -8.43
CA PRO A 184 -14.46 -7.22 -8.40
C PRO A 184 -13.52 -8.40 -8.14
N LYS A 185 -13.97 -9.39 -7.37
CA LYS A 185 -13.13 -10.54 -6.95
C LYS A 185 -12.61 -11.36 -8.12
N ASP A 186 -13.40 -11.51 -9.16
CA ASP A 186 -13.04 -12.17 -10.42
C ASP A 186 -11.89 -11.45 -11.15
N LEU A 187 -11.69 -10.16 -10.86
CA LEU A 187 -10.59 -9.34 -11.36
C LEU A 187 -9.44 -9.20 -10.36
N MET A 188 -9.58 -9.72 -9.13
CA MET A 188 -8.52 -9.68 -8.11
C MET A 188 -7.50 -10.80 -8.35
N GLY A 189 -6.23 -10.45 -8.53
CA GLY A 189 -5.14 -11.43 -8.60
C GLY A 189 -4.99 -12.23 -7.29
N PRO A 190 -4.33 -13.41 -7.33
CA PRO A 190 -4.18 -14.34 -6.20
C PRO A 190 -3.43 -13.78 -4.97
N GLY A 191 -2.92 -12.54 -5.06
CA GLY A 191 -2.09 -11.89 -4.06
C GLY A 191 -0.77 -12.64 -3.81
N ARG A 192 0.23 -11.93 -3.31
CA ARG A 192 1.52 -12.54 -2.99
C ARG A 192 1.43 -13.24 -1.64
N GLY A 193 1.10 -14.53 -1.68
CA GLY A 193 1.29 -15.44 -0.55
C GLY A 193 1.78 -16.79 -1.03
N ARG A 194 3.01 -17.13 -0.66
CA ARG A 194 3.70 -18.41 -0.87
C ARG A 194 2.77 -19.62 -0.68
N LYS A 195 2.62 -20.42 -1.73
CA LYS A 195 2.72 -21.88 -1.66
C LYS A 195 3.65 -22.29 -2.80
N LYS A 196 4.77 -22.93 -2.46
CA LYS A 196 5.56 -23.70 -3.43
C LYS A 196 4.61 -24.77 -4.00
N ASN A 197 4.22 -24.62 -5.26
CA ASN A 197 3.80 -25.74 -6.09
C ASN A 197 4.27 -25.45 -7.50
N ILE A 198 5.15 -26.31 -7.99
CA ILE A 198 5.98 -26.15 -9.18
C ILE A 198 5.19 -26.43 -10.49
N ASP A 199 3.87 -26.64 -10.43
CA ASP A 199 3.11 -27.20 -11.57
C ASP A 199 2.01 -26.32 -12.18
N LYS A 200 2.03 -24.98 -12.05
CA LYS A 200 0.98 -24.12 -12.66
C LYS A 200 1.48 -22.94 -13.50
N ASP A 201 2.48 -23.17 -14.36
CA ASP A 201 2.89 -22.20 -15.39
C ASP A 201 1.90 -22.01 -16.55
N LYS A 202 0.80 -22.79 -16.59
CA LYS A 202 -0.15 -22.78 -17.71
C LYS A 202 -1.25 -21.73 -17.60
N ASP A 203 -1.52 -21.16 -16.42
CA ASP A 203 -2.72 -20.35 -16.17
C ASP A 203 -2.44 -18.86 -15.81
N LEU A 204 -1.25 -18.32 -16.10
CA LEU A 204 -0.89 -16.91 -15.81
C LEU A 204 -1.34 -15.94 -16.93
N ASN A 205 -1.83 -14.75 -16.53
CA ASN A 205 -2.15 -13.61 -17.41
C ASN A 205 -0.88 -13.11 -18.14
N PRO A 206 -0.95 -12.63 -19.41
CA PRO A 206 0.25 -12.26 -20.19
C PRO A 206 1.12 -11.17 -19.54
N GLU A 207 0.55 -10.18 -18.87
CA GLU A 207 1.31 -9.11 -18.18
C GLU A 207 2.03 -9.59 -16.89
N GLU A 208 1.50 -10.60 -16.20
CA GLU A 208 2.16 -11.15 -14.99
C GLU A 208 3.36 -12.04 -15.34
N ARG A 209 3.40 -12.56 -16.57
CA ARG A 209 4.58 -13.20 -17.15
C ARG A 209 5.70 -12.19 -17.45
N GLU A 210 5.38 -10.90 -17.62
CA GLU A 210 6.37 -9.87 -17.96
C GLU A 210 7.24 -9.41 -16.77
N LYS A 211 6.83 -9.62 -15.50
CA LYS A 211 7.57 -9.16 -14.31
C LYS A 211 7.82 -10.24 -13.25
N PRO A 212 8.65 -11.25 -13.57
CA PRO A 212 8.85 -12.41 -12.69
C PRO A 212 9.66 -12.10 -11.42
N TYR A 213 10.44 -11.02 -11.38
CA TYR A 213 11.36 -10.75 -10.28
C TYR A 213 10.72 -9.85 -9.20
N ALA A 214 10.99 -10.16 -7.92
CA ALA A 214 10.31 -9.59 -6.76
C ALA A 214 11.30 -9.18 -5.66
N CYS A 215 11.19 -7.97 -5.14
CA CYS A 215 11.92 -7.59 -3.91
C CYS A 215 11.28 -8.25 -2.69
N GLU A 216 12.08 -8.94 -1.90
CA GLU A 216 11.61 -9.60 -0.67
C GLU A 216 11.41 -8.62 0.49
N VAL A 217 12.01 -7.42 0.43
CA VAL A 217 11.92 -6.39 1.47
C VAL A 217 10.68 -5.52 1.30
N CYS A 218 10.43 -5.00 0.08
CA CYS A 218 9.29 -4.10 -0.17
C CYS A 218 8.29 -4.60 -1.21
N ASN A 219 8.49 -5.79 -1.77
CA ASN A 219 7.58 -6.44 -2.71
C ASN A 219 7.45 -5.74 -4.08
N ALA A 220 8.33 -4.80 -4.42
CA ALA A 220 8.42 -4.22 -5.78
C ALA A 220 8.65 -5.33 -6.82
N ARG A 221 8.00 -5.22 -8.00
CA ARG A 221 8.12 -6.20 -9.09
C ARG A 221 8.89 -5.58 -10.25
N TYR A 222 9.81 -6.33 -10.80
CA TYR A 222 10.63 -5.91 -11.92
C TYR A 222 10.48 -6.89 -13.06
N LYS A 223 10.56 -6.36 -14.29
CA LYS A 223 10.69 -7.17 -15.50
C LYS A 223 11.93 -8.07 -15.44
N THR A 224 12.95 -7.61 -14.72
CA THR A 224 14.31 -8.14 -14.79
C THR A 224 14.95 -8.44 -13.45
N ARG A 225 15.87 -9.41 -13.44
CA ARG A 225 16.72 -9.71 -12.28
C ARG A 225 17.69 -8.56 -12.00
N PRO A 226 18.32 -7.92 -12.99
CA PRO A 226 19.06 -6.69 -12.79
C PRO A 226 18.24 -5.53 -12.22
N GLY A 227 17.02 -5.31 -12.69
CA GLY A 227 16.13 -4.27 -12.13
C GLY A 227 15.81 -4.54 -10.67
N LEU A 228 15.63 -5.80 -10.30
CA LEU A 228 15.51 -6.20 -8.91
C LEU A 228 16.79 -5.93 -8.11
N SER A 229 17.96 -6.30 -8.63
CA SER A 229 19.26 -6.10 -7.96
C SER A 229 19.57 -4.61 -7.75
N TYR A 230 19.36 -3.78 -8.77
CA TYR A 230 19.44 -2.33 -8.67
C TYR A 230 18.52 -1.80 -7.57
N HIS A 231 17.28 -2.28 -7.55
CA HIS A 231 16.35 -1.88 -6.50
C HIS A 231 16.84 -2.23 -5.08
N TYR A 232 17.50 -3.38 -4.89
CA TYR A 232 18.09 -3.74 -3.60
C TYR A 232 19.26 -2.83 -3.19
N ASN A 233 20.17 -2.56 -4.12
CA ASN A 233 21.37 -1.77 -3.84
C ASN A 233 21.03 -0.33 -3.50
N HIS A 234 20.05 0.24 -4.20
CA HIS A 234 19.60 1.59 -3.92
C HIS A 234 18.59 1.58 -2.74
N PHE A 235 17.43 0.96 -2.86
CA PHE A 235 16.35 1.18 -1.89
C PHE A 235 16.52 0.43 -0.55
N HIS A 236 17.48 -0.51 -0.44
CA HIS A 236 17.66 -1.36 0.73
C HIS A 236 19.12 -1.50 1.22
N ASN A 237 20.04 -0.62 0.79
CA ASN A 237 21.45 -0.58 1.22
C ASN A 237 22.19 -1.95 1.13
N GLY A 238 21.81 -2.83 0.18
CA GLY A 238 22.53 -4.08 -0.07
C GLY A 238 22.51 -5.13 1.06
N ILE A 239 21.43 -5.20 1.87
CA ILE A 239 21.36 -6.04 3.10
C ILE A 239 21.29 -7.58 2.87
N ILE A 240 21.70 -8.13 1.72
CA ILE A 240 21.73 -9.60 1.55
C ILE A 240 23.08 -10.07 0.99
N ASP A 241 23.71 -10.98 1.74
CA ASP A 241 24.94 -11.71 1.42
C ASP A 241 24.68 -12.75 0.32
N ASP A 242 25.52 -12.76 -0.73
CA ASP A 242 25.32 -13.43 -2.02
C ASP A 242 25.33 -14.98 -1.98
N GLN A 243 25.43 -15.61 -0.79
CA GLN A 243 25.70 -17.04 -0.68
C GLN A 243 24.47 -17.98 -0.77
N GLU A 244 23.22 -17.49 -0.75
CA GLU A 244 22.02 -18.35 -0.84
C GLU A 244 21.27 -18.33 -2.20
N LEU A 245 21.91 -17.90 -3.31
CA LEU A 245 21.26 -17.85 -4.64
C LEU A 245 21.64 -18.99 -5.61
N SER A 246 22.39 -19.99 -5.16
CA SER A 246 22.89 -21.09 -6.01
C SER A 246 22.17 -22.42 -5.78
N GLN A 247 20.91 -22.55 -6.21
CA GLN A 247 20.34 -23.87 -6.59
C GLN A 247 18.98 -23.80 -7.31
N SER A 248 18.91 -24.49 -8.47
CA SER A 248 17.73 -24.88 -9.29
C SER A 248 17.53 -24.09 -10.62
N PRO A 249 16.94 -24.70 -11.68
CA PRO A 249 17.69 -25.19 -12.85
C PRO A 249 17.51 -24.35 -14.13
N LYS A 250 18.43 -24.55 -15.09
CA LYS A 250 18.45 -23.90 -16.42
C LYS A 250 17.20 -24.20 -17.26
N PRO A 251 16.57 -23.21 -17.93
CA PRO A 251 15.61 -23.48 -18.99
C PRO A 251 16.32 -23.88 -20.29
N GLN A 252 15.77 -24.89 -20.97
CA GLN A 252 16.23 -25.36 -22.27
C GLN A 252 15.86 -24.38 -23.38
N ARG A 253 16.82 -24.24 -24.31
CA ARG A 253 16.74 -23.54 -25.59
C ARG A 253 15.57 -24.09 -26.42
N SER A 254 14.62 -23.25 -26.79
CA SER A 254 13.68 -23.57 -27.87
C SER A 254 13.77 -22.50 -28.95
N THR A 255 14.17 -22.94 -30.13
CA THR A 255 14.22 -22.18 -31.38
C THR A 255 12.81 -22.13 -31.97
N ARG A 256 12.21 -20.94 -32.10
CA ARG A 256 11.18 -20.68 -33.12
C ARG A 256 11.29 -19.26 -33.66
N ASN A 257 11.46 -19.20 -34.98
CA ASN A 257 11.34 -18.02 -35.82
C ASN A 257 9.87 -17.70 -36.11
N SER A 258 9.66 -16.42 -36.44
CA SER A 258 8.67 -15.88 -37.38
C SER A 258 7.32 -15.36 -36.84
N SER A 259 7.26 -14.02 -36.83
CA SER A 259 6.29 -13.15 -37.55
C SER A 259 4.88 -12.89 -37.02
N GLY A 260 4.68 -11.65 -36.53
CA GLY A 260 3.48 -10.80 -36.72
C GLY A 260 2.87 -10.20 -35.44
N PRO A 261 2.17 -9.04 -35.46
CA PRO A 261 2.31 -7.86 -36.32
C PRO A 261 2.84 -6.63 -35.54
N LYS A 262 3.53 -5.72 -36.26
CA LYS A 262 3.90 -4.40 -35.76
C LYS A 262 2.65 -3.53 -35.66
N SER A 263 2.27 -3.10 -34.46
CA SER A 263 1.35 -1.97 -34.30
C SER A 263 2.13 -0.67 -34.47
N ASN A 264 2.10 -0.13 -35.68
CA ASN A 264 2.38 1.28 -35.91
C ASN A 264 1.25 2.10 -35.26
N MET A 265 1.56 2.86 -34.21
CA MET A 265 0.87 4.11 -33.95
C MET A 265 1.90 5.23 -34.01
N SER A 266 1.89 5.95 -35.13
CA SER A 266 2.45 7.29 -35.25
C SER A 266 1.34 8.28 -34.92
N ILE A 267 1.37 8.87 -33.72
CA ILE A 267 0.72 10.16 -33.41
C ILE A 267 1.65 10.89 -32.42
N ASP A 268 2.04 12.11 -32.79
CA ASP A 268 2.84 13.07 -32.02
C ASP A 268 2.13 13.52 -30.73
N ASP A 269 2.07 12.65 -29.72
CA ASP A 269 1.82 13.07 -28.34
C ASP A 269 3.15 13.07 -27.60
N LYS A 270 3.76 14.27 -27.46
CA LYS A 270 4.90 14.43 -26.55
C LYS A 270 4.46 13.99 -25.16
N ILE A 271 5.01 12.87 -24.70
CA ILE A 271 4.81 12.34 -23.35
C ILE A 271 5.13 13.48 -22.35
N SER A 272 4.10 13.96 -21.67
CA SER A 272 4.25 15.03 -20.68
C SER A 272 4.91 14.47 -19.44
N ALA A 273 6.03 15.06 -19.04
CA ALA A 273 6.65 14.74 -17.75
C ALA A 273 5.69 15.08 -16.60
N ASN A 274 5.65 14.22 -15.59
CA ASN A 274 4.98 14.51 -14.32
C ASN A 274 5.68 15.71 -13.64
N ASN A 275 4.90 16.64 -13.13
CA ASN A 275 5.40 17.80 -12.38
C ASN A 275 5.61 17.50 -10.88
N TYR A 276 5.49 16.24 -10.47
CA TYR A 276 5.69 15.78 -9.10
C TYR A 276 6.56 14.52 -9.07
N CYS A 277 7.20 14.29 -7.93
CA CYS A 277 8.04 13.14 -7.63
C CYS A 277 7.17 11.94 -7.25
N ASP A 278 7.30 10.82 -7.96
CA ASP A 278 6.54 9.58 -7.72
C ASP A 278 6.88 8.91 -6.36
N PHE A 279 7.96 9.34 -5.69
CA PHE A 279 8.41 8.75 -4.43
C PHE A 279 7.97 9.52 -3.20
N CYS A 280 7.90 10.85 -3.28
CA CYS A 280 7.63 11.72 -2.14
C CYS A 280 6.41 12.63 -2.35
N LEU A 281 5.85 12.65 -3.56
CA LEU A 281 4.72 13.49 -3.99
C LEU A 281 5.01 15.01 -3.92
N GLY A 282 6.26 15.40 -3.70
CA GLY A 282 6.72 16.78 -3.79
C GLY A 282 6.99 17.20 -5.23
N ASP A 283 7.03 18.51 -5.49
CA ASP A 283 7.35 19.09 -6.81
C ASP A 283 8.78 19.64 -6.85
N SER A 284 9.14 20.42 -7.87
CA SER A 284 10.48 21.02 -7.99
C SER A 284 10.80 22.06 -6.90
N THR A 285 9.77 22.59 -6.23
CA THR A 285 9.93 23.60 -5.18
C THR A 285 10.12 22.98 -3.79
N GLU A 286 9.69 21.73 -3.61
CA GLU A 286 9.75 21.06 -2.32
C GLU A 286 9.89 19.54 -2.46
N ASN A 287 11.07 19.00 -2.15
CA ASN A 287 11.23 17.57 -1.90
C ASN A 287 10.77 17.23 -0.48
N LYS A 288 9.70 16.43 -0.35
CA LYS A 288 9.13 16.03 0.95
C LYS A 288 10.04 15.19 1.84
N LYS A 289 11.17 14.67 1.33
CA LYS A 289 12.17 13.95 2.14
C LYS A 289 13.23 14.87 2.74
N THR A 290 13.64 15.91 2.02
CA THR A 290 14.72 16.81 2.43
C THR A 290 14.21 18.18 2.89
N GLU A 291 12.93 18.47 2.63
CA GLU A 291 12.28 19.77 2.88
C GLU A 291 12.93 20.94 2.11
N MET A 292 13.67 20.62 1.03
CA MET A 292 14.39 21.60 0.21
C MET A 292 13.94 21.53 -1.26
N PRO A 293 14.07 22.63 -2.03
CA PRO A 293 13.85 22.61 -3.47
C PRO A 293 14.85 21.69 -4.18
N GLU A 294 14.36 20.86 -5.10
CA GLU A 294 15.18 19.95 -5.89
C GLU A 294 14.49 19.69 -7.23
N ASP A 295 15.22 19.81 -8.35
CA ASP A 295 14.66 19.55 -9.67
C ASP A 295 14.31 18.08 -9.86
N LEU A 296 13.25 17.81 -10.63
CA LEU A 296 12.85 16.46 -11.00
C LEU A 296 13.65 15.95 -12.21
N VAL A 297 13.96 14.65 -12.21
CA VAL A 297 14.41 13.92 -13.39
C VAL A 297 13.25 13.08 -13.91
N SER A 298 12.93 13.24 -15.19
CA SER A 298 11.74 12.67 -15.82
C SER A 298 12.10 11.66 -16.90
N CYS A 299 11.40 10.52 -16.90
CA CYS A 299 11.59 9.49 -17.92
C CYS A 299 11.13 9.99 -19.29
N SER A 300 11.98 9.88 -20.30
CA SER A 300 11.65 10.26 -21.68
C SER A 300 10.51 9.45 -22.30
N ASP A 301 10.27 8.24 -21.79
CA ASP A 301 9.38 7.28 -22.44
C ASP A 301 8.01 7.16 -21.75
N CYS A 302 7.94 7.44 -20.45
CA CYS A 302 6.69 7.31 -19.69
C CYS A 302 6.34 8.51 -18.83
N GLY A 303 7.17 9.57 -18.81
CA GLY A 303 6.90 10.82 -18.09
C GLY A 303 7.03 10.75 -16.57
N ARG A 304 7.16 9.55 -15.98
CA ARG A 304 7.41 9.36 -14.54
C ARG A 304 8.61 10.15 -14.08
N SER A 305 8.47 10.81 -12.94
CA SER A 305 9.44 11.80 -12.46
C SER A 305 9.81 11.55 -11.02
N GLY A 306 11.07 11.82 -10.68
CA GLY A 306 11.56 11.68 -9.31
C GLY A 306 12.66 12.69 -9.01
N HIS A 307 12.74 13.13 -7.76
CA HIS A 307 13.90 13.88 -7.28
C HIS A 307 15.13 12.97 -7.32
N PRO A 308 16.30 13.46 -7.73
CA PRO A 308 17.53 12.69 -7.70
C PRO A 308 17.83 12.08 -6.33
N THR A 309 17.59 12.82 -5.24
CA THR A 309 17.73 12.30 -3.87
C THR A 309 16.71 11.20 -3.57
N CYS A 310 15.48 11.30 -4.09
CA CYS A 310 14.48 10.25 -3.93
C CYS A 310 14.78 8.99 -4.74
N LEU A 311 15.42 9.16 -5.91
CA LEU A 311 15.95 8.10 -6.78
C LEU A 311 17.28 7.54 -6.29
N GLN A 312 17.88 8.18 -5.28
CA GLN A 312 19.21 7.90 -4.75
C GLN A 312 20.33 7.95 -5.79
N PHE A 313 20.29 8.97 -6.64
CA PHE A 313 21.35 9.19 -7.62
C PHE A 313 22.62 9.68 -6.94
N THR A 314 23.74 9.10 -7.37
CA THR A 314 25.07 9.61 -7.03
C THR A 314 25.31 10.96 -7.72
N GLN A 315 26.32 11.70 -7.27
CA GLN A 315 26.67 12.98 -7.89
C GLN A 315 26.98 12.84 -9.39
N ASN A 316 27.64 11.74 -9.77
CA ASN A 316 27.94 11.41 -11.17
C ASN A 316 26.65 11.15 -11.96
N MET A 317 25.71 10.40 -11.40
CA MET A 317 24.40 10.15 -12.03
C MET A 317 23.63 11.46 -12.25
N ILE A 318 23.56 12.35 -11.24
CA ILE A 318 22.85 13.64 -11.35
C ILE A 318 23.35 14.47 -12.51
N VAL A 319 24.66 14.53 -12.71
CA VAL A 319 25.29 15.27 -13.80
C VAL A 319 25.04 14.57 -15.14
N SER A 320 25.10 13.24 -15.17
CA SER A 320 24.97 12.44 -16.38
C SER A 320 23.55 12.42 -16.93
N VAL A 321 22.52 12.20 -16.10
CA VAL A 321 21.12 12.03 -16.53
C VAL A 321 20.52 13.29 -17.18
N LYS A 322 21.14 14.46 -16.95
CA LYS A 322 20.78 15.71 -17.64
C LYS A 322 21.28 15.79 -19.08
N LYS A 323 22.23 14.93 -19.48
CA LYS A 323 22.91 14.98 -20.79
C LYS A 323 22.27 14.12 -21.87
N TYR A 324 21.28 13.30 -21.52
CA TYR A 324 20.65 12.35 -22.44
C TYR A 324 19.21 12.05 -22.02
N PRO A 325 18.36 11.48 -22.89
CA PRO A 325 16.99 11.12 -22.54
C PRO A 325 17.00 9.97 -21.53
N TRP A 326 16.94 10.32 -20.24
CA TRP A 326 16.93 9.34 -19.17
C TRP A 326 15.66 8.50 -19.20
N GLN A 327 15.81 7.20 -19.01
CA GLN A 327 14.72 6.23 -18.92
C GLN A 327 14.63 5.71 -17.49
N CYS A 328 13.42 5.57 -16.93
CA CYS A 328 13.24 4.93 -15.63
C CYS A 328 13.56 3.42 -15.71
N ILE A 329 13.67 2.77 -14.55
CA ILE A 329 13.96 1.34 -14.44
C ILE A 329 13.04 0.43 -15.27
N GLU A 330 11.78 0.84 -15.46
CA GLU A 330 10.78 0.06 -16.22
C GLU A 330 10.83 0.28 -17.73
N CYS A 331 11.44 1.38 -18.17
CA CYS A 331 11.58 1.75 -19.58
C CYS A 331 13.01 1.56 -20.10
N LYS A 332 13.92 1.04 -19.26
CA LYS A 332 15.34 0.99 -19.59
C LYS A 332 15.59 0.15 -20.84
N SER A 333 16.32 0.73 -21.79
CA SER A 333 16.79 0.05 -22.99
C SER A 333 18.33 0.03 -23.03
N CYS A 334 18.89 -0.92 -23.77
CA CYS A 334 20.33 -1.02 -23.95
C CYS A 334 20.83 0.15 -24.83
N GLY A 335 21.79 0.93 -24.32
CA GLY A 335 22.38 2.06 -25.03
C GLY A 335 23.20 1.71 -26.28
N LEU A 336 23.44 0.42 -26.54
CA LEU A 336 24.19 -0.06 -27.71
C LEU A 336 23.30 -0.63 -28.81
N CYS A 337 22.35 -1.52 -28.45
CA CYS A 337 21.45 -2.13 -29.44
C CYS A 337 20.08 -1.46 -29.52
N GLY A 338 19.76 -0.54 -28.59
CA GLY A 338 18.50 0.20 -28.54
C GLY A 338 17.28 -0.64 -28.15
N THR A 339 17.45 -1.93 -27.85
CA THR A 339 16.36 -2.83 -27.46
C THR A 339 16.25 -2.95 -25.95
N SER A 340 15.04 -3.25 -25.48
CA SER A 340 14.75 -3.65 -24.10
C SER A 340 14.52 -5.17 -24.00
N ASP A 341 14.93 -5.96 -24.99
CA ASP A 341 14.81 -7.42 -25.02
C ASP A 341 15.98 -8.07 -24.28
N ASN A 342 15.79 -9.22 -23.62
CA ASN A 342 16.81 -9.86 -22.75
C ASN A 342 17.26 -8.94 -21.60
N ASP A 343 16.25 -8.29 -21.03
CA ASP A 343 16.36 -7.32 -19.97
C ASP A 343 16.92 -7.96 -18.67
N ASP A 344 16.83 -9.29 -18.52
CA ASP A 344 17.50 -10.10 -17.51
C ASP A 344 19.04 -10.06 -17.56
N GLN A 345 19.61 -9.67 -18.70
CA GLN A 345 21.06 -9.48 -18.91
C GLN A 345 21.44 -8.00 -19.05
N LEU A 346 20.55 -7.07 -18.68
CA LEU A 346 20.77 -5.63 -18.78
C LEU A 346 21.44 -5.09 -17.51
N LEU A 347 22.68 -4.62 -17.60
CA LEU A 347 23.39 -3.95 -16.51
C LEU A 347 23.10 -2.45 -16.51
N PHE A 348 23.02 -1.86 -15.33
CA PHE A 348 22.91 -0.41 -15.17
C PHE A 348 24.24 0.16 -14.71
N CYS A 349 24.64 1.29 -15.31
CA CYS A 349 25.86 2.00 -14.94
C CYS A 349 25.66 2.80 -13.64
N ASP A 350 26.55 2.67 -12.66
CA ASP A 350 26.44 3.36 -11.37
C ASP A 350 26.79 4.86 -11.42
N ASP A 351 27.33 5.32 -12.55
CA ASP A 351 27.70 6.73 -12.76
C ASP A 351 26.74 7.48 -13.68
N CYS A 352 25.94 6.78 -14.48
CA CYS A 352 25.00 7.45 -15.36
C CYS A 352 23.63 6.81 -15.45
N ASP A 353 23.38 5.66 -14.84
CA ASP A 353 22.09 4.95 -14.90
C ASP A 353 21.68 4.49 -16.31
N ARG A 354 22.59 4.47 -17.29
CA ARG A 354 22.31 3.85 -18.61
C ARG A 354 22.31 2.32 -18.53
N GLY A 355 21.43 1.70 -19.32
CA GLY A 355 21.35 0.24 -19.46
C GLY A 355 22.27 -0.29 -20.56
N TYR A 356 22.90 -1.44 -20.34
CA TYR A 356 23.72 -2.15 -21.32
C TYR A 356 23.55 -3.66 -21.18
N HIS A 357 23.20 -4.37 -22.27
CA HIS A 357 23.22 -5.82 -22.21
C HIS A 357 24.66 -6.30 -22.03
N MET A 358 24.85 -7.25 -21.12
CA MET A 358 26.16 -7.86 -20.85
C MET A 358 26.82 -8.39 -22.13
N TYR A 359 26.04 -8.97 -23.04
CA TYR A 359 26.52 -9.47 -24.33
C TYR A 359 26.75 -8.38 -25.39
N CYS A 360 26.20 -7.18 -25.22
CA CYS A 360 26.44 -6.05 -26.11
C CYS A 360 27.75 -5.31 -25.76
N LEU A 361 28.28 -5.49 -24.55
CA LEU A 361 29.54 -4.90 -24.13
C LEU A 361 30.72 -5.46 -24.93
N ASN A 362 31.81 -4.69 -24.99
CA ASN A 362 33.07 -5.13 -25.58
C ASN A 362 34.22 -4.89 -24.58
N PRO A 363 34.81 -5.95 -23.98
CA PRO A 363 34.46 -7.36 -24.15
C PRO A 363 33.07 -7.70 -23.54
N PRO A 364 32.35 -8.72 -24.07
CA PRO A 364 31.10 -9.19 -23.50
C PRO A 364 31.28 -9.75 -22.08
N LEU A 365 30.35 -9.46 -21.19
CA LEU A 365 30.30 -10.05 -19.85
C LEU A 365 29.40 -11.29 -19.84
N THR A 366 29.81 -12.32 -19.11
CA THR A 366 29.04 -13.57 -18.95
C THR A 366 28.30 -13.64 -17.62
N THR A 367 28.80 -12.95 -16.59
CA THR A 367 28.17 -12.77 -15.28
C THR A 367 28.16 -11.29 -14.91
N PRO A 368 27.14 -10.82 -14.16
CA PRO A 368 27.16 -9.46 -13.63
C PRO A 368 28.45 -9.22 -12.83
N PRO A 369 29.07 -8.03 -12.94
CA PRO A 369 30.24 -7.68 -12.16
C PRO A 369 29.89 -7.57 -10.67
N GLU A 370 30.81 -7.98 -9.80
CA GLU A 370 30.70 -7.76 -8.37
C GLU A 370 31.04 -6.30 -8.04
N GLY A 371 30.24 -5.67 -7.17
CA GLY A 371 30.43 -4.27 -6.78
C GLY A 371 29.92 -3.28 -7.82
N ASN A 372 30.46 -2.07 -7.79
CA ASN A 372 30.04 -1.00 -8.69
C ASN A 372 30.58 -1.25 -10.11
N TRP A 373 29.80 -0.87 -11.13
CA TRP A 373 30.16 -0.97 -12.53
C TRP A 373 29.90 0.33 -13.28
N SER A 374 30.91 0.75 -14.05
CA SER A 374 30.86 1.96 -14.87
C SER A 374 30.93 1.60 -16.35
N CYS A 375 30.04 2.17 -17.17
CA CYS A 375 30.08 1.98 -18.61
C CYS A 375 31.28 2.70 -19.24
N HIS A 376 31.62 2.36 -20.50
CA HIS A 376 32.77 2.94 -21.20
C HIS A 376 32.75 4.48 -21.25
N LEU A 377 31.57 5.10 -21.38
CA LEU A 377 31.42 6.56 -21.38
C LEU A 377 31.81 7.15 -20.02
N CYS A 378 31.36 6.54 -18.93
CA CYS A 378 31.66 6.99 -17.57
C CYS A 378 33.12 6.71 -17.17
N ILE A 379 33.72 5.63 -17.68
CA ILE A 379 35.15 5.36 -17.50
C ILE A 379 36.00 6.49 -18.10
N GLU A 380 35.64 6.97 -19.30
CA GLU A 380 36.33 8.10 -19.92
C GLU A 380 36.04 9.42 -19.18
N GLU A 381 34.77 9.66 -18.82
CA GLU A 381 34.32 10.94 -18.27
C GLU A 381 34.71 11.15 -16.80
N PHE A 382 34.56 10.14 -15.95
CA PHE A 382 34.75 10.25 -14.50
C PHE A 382 36.00 9.55 -13.98
N HIS A 383 36.53 8.56 -14.72
CA HIS A 383 37.66 7.72 -14.27
C HIS A 383 38.94 7.88 -15.10
N GLY A 384 39.01 8.92 -15.95
CA GLY A 384 40.22 9.26 -16.71
C GLY A 384 40.69 8.18 -17.68
N GLY A 385 39.75 7.37 -18.20
CA GLY A 385 40.02 6.31 -19.17
C GLY A 385 40.64 5.04 -18.56
N LYS A 386 40.72 4.94 -17.23
CA LYS A 386 41.22 3.75 -16.53
C LYS A 386 40.08 3.12 -15.74
N LYS A 387 39.94 1.79 -15.81
CA LYS A 387 39.03 1.05 -14.92
C LYS A 387 39.48 1.25 -13.46
N PRO A 388 38.61 1.72 -12.55
CA PRO A 388 38.94 1.88 -11.13
C PRO A 388 39.34 0.57 -10.47
N GLU A 389 40.29 0.61 -9.54
CA GLU A 389 40.67 -0.58 -8.74
C GLU A 389 39.47 -1.07 -7.92
N GLY A 390 39.04 -2.32 -8.15
CA GLY A 390 37.87 -2.91 -7.49
C GLY A 390 36.57 -2.88 -8.31
N MET A 391 36.56 -2.32 -9.52
CA MET A 391 35.46 -2.47 -10.49
C MET A 391 35.84 -3.49 -11.58
N ASN A 392 35.05 -4.56 -11.74
CA ASN A 392 35.27 -5.58 -12.79
C ASN A 392 34.73 -5.16 -14.16
#